data_AF-A0A7S3ZQL2-F1
#
_entry.id   AF-A0A7S3ZQL2-F1
#
_cell.length_a   1.000
_cell.length_b   1.000
_cell.length_c   1.000
_cell.angle_alpha   90.00
_cell.angle_beta   90.00
_cell.angle_gamma   90.00
#
_symmetry.space_group_name_H-M   'P 1'
#
loop_
_entity.id
_entity.type
_entity.pdbx_description
1 polymer ?
#
loop_
_entity_poly.entity_id
_entity_poly.type
_entity_poly.pdbx_seq_one_letter_code
_entity_poly.pdbx_strand_id
1 'polypeptide(L)'
;AKATAAAAGAKGAAAKAAVGDAARYVAYSSDVGESMRPVLRPWMVNATYGIAVGYVLYDAGSDVKRKMDAGHSTEVLLATGTYKLVFHGLVSLAMPAVIIHSAVHQAHDLFAREAFSKMPRVVKWGPSAVGLGLIPLMPLLDPPAEHVLEAVFDQIWPAWRIGEKPHHD
;
A
#
# COMPACT_ATOMS: atom_id res chain seq x y z
N ALA A 1 -17.46 -4.38 34.35
CA ALA A 1 -16.41 -3.36 34.11
C ALA A 1 -15.18 -3.91 33.38
N LYS A 2 -14.45 -4.90 33.93
CA LYS A 2 -13.23 -5.46 33.32
C LYS A 2 -13.48 -6.25 32.01
N ALA A 3 -14.55 -7.05 31.95
CA ALA A 3 -14.93 -7.84 30.77
C ALA A 3 -15.42 -6.97 29.58
N THR A 4 -16.13 -5.87 29.87
CA THR A 4 -16.59 -4.90 28.87
C THR A 4 -15.44 -4.08 28.27
N ALA A 5 -14.42 -3.75 29.08
CA ALA A 5 -13.21 -3.09 28.59
C ALA A 5 -12.34 -4.03 27.72
N ALA A 6 -12.24 -5.31 28.09
CA ALA A 6 -11.55 -6.33 27.29
C ALA A 6 -12.24 -6.58 25.93
N ALA A 7 -13.57 -6.62 25.89
CA ALA A 7 -14.34 -6.76 24.65
C ALA A 7 -14.25 -5.53 23.74
N ALA A 8 -14.19 -4.32 24.31
CA ALA A 8 -13.93 -3.09 23.56
C ALA A 8 -12.49 -3.06 22.99
N GLY A 9 -11.51 -3.54 23.76
CA GLY A 9 -10.12 -3.70 23.31
C GLY A 9 -9.97 -4.72 22.18
N ALA A 10 -10.69 -5.85 22.23
CA ALA A 10 -10.69 -6.86 21.18
C ALA A 10 -11.36 -6.36 19.89
N LYS A 11 -12.47 -5.62 19.99
CA LYS A 11 -13.11 -4.97 18.84
C LYS A 11 -12.23 -3.87 18.23
N GLY A 12 -11.50 -3.11 19.04
CA GLY A 12 -10.54 -2.11 18.57
C GLY A 12 -9.33 -2.73 17.87
N ALA A 13 -8.84 -3.89 18.35
CA ALA A 13 -7.79 -4.64 17.70
C ALA A 13 -8.24 -5.29 16.38
N ALA A 14 -9.45 -5.85 16.34
CA ALA A 14 -10.05 -6.40 15.12
C ALA A 14 -10.36 -5.31 14.08
N ALA A 15 -10.84 -4.14 14.51
CA ALA A 15 -11.02 -3.00 13.63
C ALA A 15 -9.69 -2.48 13.09
N LYS A 16 -8.61 -2.46 13.89
CA LYS A 16 -7.26 -2.13 13.42
C LYS A 16 -6.70 -3.16 12.44
N ALA A 17 -6.91 -4.45 12.70
CA ALA A 17 -6.51 -5.51 11.77
C ALA A 17 -7.29 -5.41 10.45
N ALA A 18 -8.60 -5.14 10.52
CA ALA A 18 -9.42 -4.89 9.34
C ALA A 18 -9.05 -3.58 8.62
N VAL A 19 -8.60 -2.55 9.32
CA VAL A 19 -8.08 -1.31 8.73
C VAL A 19 -6.70 -1.52 8.12
N GLY A 20 -5.84 -2.36 8.69
CA GLY A 20 -4.55 -2.77 8.12
C GLY A 20 -4.71 -3.67 6.88
N ASP A 21 -5.68 -4.58 6.90
CA ASP A 21 -6.05 -5.34 5.70
C ASP A 21 -6.74 -4.45 4.66
N ALA A 22 -7.59 -3.50 5.08
CA ALA A 22 -8.16 -2.50 4.18
C ALA A 22 -7.09 -1.56 3.63
N ALA A 23 -5.99 -1.30 4.35
CA ALA A 23 -4.81 -0.57 3.87
C ALA A 23 -4.24 -1.24 2.61
N ARG A 24 -4.08 -2.56 2.70
CA ARG A 24 -3.61 -3.40 1.60
C ARG A 24 -4.61 -3.36 0.45
N TYR A 25 -5.92 -3.47 0.69
CA TYR A 25 -6.95 -3.37 -0.35
C TYR A 25 -7.05 -1.99 -1.02
N VAL A 26 -6.81 -0.92 -0.28
CA VAL A 26 -6.80 0.44 -0.85
C VAL A 26 -5.52 0.71 -1.64
N ALA A 27 -4.37 0.17 -1.22
CA ALA A 27 -3.16 0.17 -2.03
C ALA A 27 -3.38 -0.57 -3.38
N TYR A 28 -4.09 -1.71 -3.34
CA TYR A 28 -4.48 -2.44 -4.54
C TYR A 28 -5.41 -1.67 -5.49
N SER A 29 -6.10 -0.62 -5.02
CA SER A 29 -6.90 0.21 -5.94
C SER A 29 -6.01 0.94 -6.95
N SER A 30 -4.81 1.37 -6.55
CA SER A 30 -3.83 1.98 -7.45
C SER A 30 -3.29 0.97 -8.47
N ASP A 31 -2.99 -0.25 -8.00
CA ASP A 31 -2.55 -1.39 -8.81
C ASP A 31 -3.60 -1.86 -9.84
N VAL A 32 -4.88 -1.86 -9.45
CA VAL A 32 -5.99 -2.12 -10.38
C VAL A 32 -6.05 -1.03 -11.45
N GLY A 33 -5.96 0.25 -11.07
CA GLY A 33 -5.91 1.35 -12.03
C GLY A 33 -4.73 1.22 -13.00
N GLU A 34 -3.58 0.79 -12.48
CA GLU A 34 -2.34 0.57 -13.23
C GLU A 34 -2.47 -0.58 -14.23
N SER A 35 -3.03 -1.72 -13.79
CA SER A 35 -3.29 -2.88 -14.64
C SER A 35 -4.26 -2.57 -15.78
N MET A 36 -5.20 -1.66 -15.56
CA MET A 36 -6.23 -1.32 -16.54
C MET A 36 -5.87 -0.12 -17.41
N ARG A 37 -4.62 0.38 -17.42
CA ARG A 37 -4.18 1.48 -18.32
C ARG A 37 -4.55 1.33 -19.81
N PRO A 38 -4.50 0.13 -20.42
CA PRO A 38 -4.95 -0.07 -21.81
C PRO A 38 -6.46 0.15 -22.04
N VAL A 39 -7.25 0.16 -20.97
CA VAL A 39 -8.72 0.19 -21.00
C VAL A 39 -9.26 1.49 -20.37
N LEU A 40 -8.66 1.97 -19.29
CA LEU A 40 -9.06 3.15 -18.54
C LEU A 40 -8.51 4.43 -19.16
N ARG A 41 -9.27 5.52 -18.99
CA ARG A 41 -8.79 6.86 -19.33
C ARG A 41 -7.78 7.32 -18.26
N PRO A 42 -6.76 8.13 -18.62
CA PRO A 42 -5.71 8.52 -17.68
C PRO A 42 -6.22 9.15 -16.36
N TRP A 43 -7.31 9.93 -16.40
CA TRP A 43 -7.89 10.53 -15.20
C TRP A 43 -8.45 9.50 -14.20
N MET A 44 -8.91 8.34 -14.68
CA MET A 44 -9.43 7.27 -13.81
C MET A 44 -8.28 6.59 -13.07
N VAL A 45 -7.13 6.42 -13.74
CA VAL A 45 -5.89 5.94 -13.12
C VAL A 45 -5.39 6.95 -12.10
N ASN A 46 -5.41 8.24 -12.42
CA ASN A 46 -5.03 9.28 -11.46
C ASN A 46 -5.99 9.33 -10.25
N ALA A 47 -7.27 9.02 -10.44
CA ALA A 47 -8.24 8.95 -9.35
C ALA A 47 -7.93 7.79 -8.39
N THR A 48 -7.50 6.62 -8.89
CA THR A 48 -7.09 5.52 -8.01
C THR A 48 -5.83 5.86 -7.20
N TYR A 49 -4.87 6.56 -7.80
CA TYR A 49 -3.74 7.13 -7.06
C TYR A 49 -4.19 8.14 -6.00
N GLY A 50 -5.15 9.01 -6.32
CA GLY A 50 -5.70 9.98 -5.37
C GLY A 50 -6.37 9.32 -4.15
N ILE A 51 -7.12 8.24 -4.37
CA ILE A 51 -7.73 7.44 -3.29
C ILE A 51 -6.65 6.82 -2.41
N ALA A 52 -5.62 6.25 -3.02
CA ALA A 52 -4.53 5.60 -2.31
C ALA A 52 -3.69 6.60 -1.47
N VAL A 53 -3.40 7.78 -2.03
CA VAL A 53 -2.74 8.88 -1.30
C VAL A 53 -3.62 9.38 -0.15
N GLY A 54 -4.92 9.55 -0.37
CA GLY A 54 -5.86 9.95 0.68
C GLY A 54 -5.88 8.99 1.86
N TYR A 55 -5.76 7.69 1.59
CA TYR A 55 -5.66 6.67 2.64
C TYR A 55 -4.38 6.77 3.45
N VAL A 56 -3.21 6.88 2.79
CA VAL A 56 -1.92 7.00 3.49
C VAL A 56 -1.89 8.25 4.38
N LEU A 57 -2.43 9.37 3.88
CA LEU A 57 -2.57 10.60 4.67
C LEU A 57 -3.47 10.39 5.89
N TYR A 58 -4.59 9.68 5.72
CA TYR A 58 -5.51 9.35 6.81
C TYR A 58 -4.86 8.43 7.86
N ASP A 59 -4.20 7.35 7.43
CA ASP A 59 -3.55 6.40 8.32
C ASP A 59 -2.42 7.06 9.13
N ALA A 60 -1.55 7.82 8.46
CA ALA A 60 -0.49 8.58 9.11
C ALA A 60 -1.04 9.58 10.13
N GLY A 61 -2.06 10.36 9.73
CA GLY A 61 -2.70 11.34 10.61
C GLY A 61 -3.36 10.70 11.83
N SER A 62 -4.03 9.54 11.65
CA SER A 62 -4.69 8.82 12.74
C SER A 62 -3.70 8.30 13.79
N ASP A 63 -2.53 7.84 13.35
CA ASP A 63 -1.49 7.32 14.23
C ASP A 63 -0.72 8.42 14.95
N VAL A 64 -0.43 9.52 14.26
CA VAL A 64 0.12 10.73 14.89
C VAL A 64 -0.85 11.24 15.96
N LYS A 65 -2.15 11.34 15.65
CA LYS A 65 -3.16 11.76 16.61
C LYS A 65 -3.20 10.84 17.83
N ARG A 66 -3.14 9.51 17.63
CA ARG A 66 -3.09 8.54 18.74
C ARG A 66 -1.87 8.76 19.64
N LYS A 67 -0.69 8.99 19.06
CA LYS A 67 0.53 9.23 19.85
C LYS A 67 0.48 10.59 20.57
N MET A 68 -0.24 11.57 20.00
CA MET A 68 -0.46 12.88 20.62
C MET A 68 -1.40 12.77 21.83
N ASP A 69 -2.50 12.04 21.68
CA ASP A 69 -3.45 11.76 22.77
C ASP A 69 -2.82 10.94 23.91
N ALA A 70 -1.78 10.14 23.60
CA ALA A 70 -0.99 9.40 24.58
C ALA A 70 0.10 10.24 25.29
N GLY A 71 0.25 11.52 24.93
CA GLY A 71 1.20 12.43 25.57
C GLY A 71 2.66 12.22 25.16
N HIS A 72 2.92 11.60 24.02
CA HIS A 72 4.30 11.47 23.50
C HIS A 72 4.88 12.82 23.06
N SER A 73 6.20 12.92 23.05
CA SER A 73 6.92 14.14 22.66
C SER A 73 6.67 14.51 21.20
N THR A 74 6.81 15.79 20.88
CA THR A 74 6.71 16.31 19.50
C THR A 74 7.67 15.60 18.53
N GLU A 75 8.85 15.19 19.02
CA GLU A 75 9.81 14.42 18.24
C GLU A 75 9.24 13.07 17.78
N VAL A 76 8.55 12.35 18.65
CA VAL A 76 7.92 11.06 18.32
C VAL A 76 6.76 11.25 17.34
N LEU A 77 6.01 12.34 17.46
CA LEU A 77 4.93 12.68 16.51
C LEU A 77 5.48 12.95 15.11
N LEU A 78 6.53 13.76 15.03
CA LEU A 78 7.20 14.10 13.77
C LEU A 78 7.84 12.86 13.14
N ALA A 79 8.53 12.04 13.93
CA ALA A 79 9.14 10.80 13.45
C ALA A 79 8.07 9.85 12.87
N THR A 80 6.94 9.70 13.57
CA THR A 80 5.84 8.81 13.14
C THR A 80 5.16 9.30 11.87
N GLY A 81 4.85 10.59 11.80
CA GLY A 81 4.24 11.19 10.60
C GLY A 81 5.16 11.10 9.39
N THR A 82 6.42 11.48 9.56
CA THR A 82 7.43 11.40 8.48
C THR A 82 7.64 9.96 8.02
N TYR A 83 7.77 8.99 8.94
CA TYR A 83 7.91 7.59 8.59
C TYR A 83 6.74 7.08 7.75
N LYS A 84 5.50 7.30 8.22
CA LYS A 84 4.32 6.79 7.52
C LYS A 84 4.08 7.46 6.17
N LEU A 85 4.33 8.76 6.06
CA LEU A 85 4.10 9.48 4.81
C LEU A 85 5.19 9.24 3.77
N VAL A 86 6.45 9.25 4.20
CA VAL A 86 7.59 9.20 3.27
C VAL A 86 7.99 7.77 2.99
N PHE A 87 8.04 6.90 4.00
CA PHE A 87 8.65 5.58 3.83
C PHE A 87 7.61 4.51 3.65
N HIS A 88 6.62 4.46 4.53
CA HIS A 88 5.51 3.51 4.37
C HIS A 88 4.67 3.85 3.14
N GLY A 89 4.31 5.13 2.97
CA GLY A 89 3.57 5.60 1.80
C GLY A 89 4.28 5.31 0.47
N LEU A 90 5.58 5.59 0.36
CA LEU A 90 6.33 5.31 -0.87
C LEU A 90 6.55 3.81 -1.09
N VAL A 91 6.84 3.03 -0.05
CA VAL A 91 7.09 1.59 -0.23
C VAL A 91 5.80 0.84 -0.55
N SER A 92 4.73 1.09 0.19
CA SER A 92 3.46 0.37 0.03
C SER A 92 2.65 0.83 -1.19
N LEU A 93 2.94 2.00 -1.78
CA LEU A 93 2.28 2.46 -3.01
C LEU A 93 3.19 2.42 -4.24
N ALA A 94 4.43 2.86 -4.13
CA ALA A 94 5.27 3.05 -5.32
C ALA A 94 5.88 1.72 -5.80
N MET A 95 6.30 0.83 -4.90
CA MET A 95 6.89 -0.44 -5.31
C MET A 95 5.87 -1.33 -6.07
N PRO A 96 4.66 -1.59 -5.53
CA PRO A 96 3.66 -2.38 -6.24
C PRO A 96 3.26 -1.76 -7.58
N ALA A 97 3.02 -0.44 -7.59
CA ALA A 97 2.65 0.28 -8.80
C ALA A 97 3.72 0.19 -9.90
N VAL A 98 5.01 0.29 -9.56
CA VAL A 98 6.11 0.17 -10.54
C VAL A 98 6.21 -1.25 -11.10
N ILE A 99 6.04 -2.27 -10.26
CA ILE A 99 6.06 -3.67 -10.68
C ILE A 99 4.90 -3.96 -11.65
N ILE A 100 3.68 -3.54 -11.32
CA ILE A 100 2.50 -3.75 -12.19
C ILE A 100 2.60 -2.91 -13.45
N HIS A 101 3.05 -1.66 -13.36
CA HIS A 101 3.32 -0.84 -14.54
C HIS A 101 4.26 -1.57 -15.51
N SER A 102 5.40 -2.04 -14.99
CA SER A 102 6.43 -2.71 -15.79
C SER A 102 5.93 -4.03 -16.38
N ALA A 103 5.17 -4.80 -15.62
CA ALA A 103 4.59 -6.06 -16.09
C ALA A 103 3.53 -5.84 -17.18
N VAL A 104 2.63 -4.86 -16.98
CA VAL A 104 1.59 -4.49 -17.95
C VAL A 104 2.21 -3.92 -19.22
N HIS A 105 3.27 -3.11 -19.09
CA HIS A 105 3.98 -2.56 -20.24
C HIS A 105 4.67 -3.65 -21.06
N GLN A 106 5.40 -4.56 -20.40
CA GLN A 106 6.00 -5.72 -21.08
C GLN A 106 4.94 -6.62 -21.73
N ALA A 107 3.81 -6.84 -21.05
CA ALA A 107 2.70 -7.60 -21.61
C ALA A 107 2.10 -6.89 -22.83
N HIS A 108 1.93 -5.56 -22.79
CA HIS A 108 1.48 -4.78 -23.92
C HIS A 108 2.39 -4.96 -25.14
N ASP A 109 3.70 -4.87 -24.96
CA ASP A 109 4.66 -5.07 -26.05
C ASP A 109 4.65 -6.49 -26.60
N LEU A 110 4.41 -7.49 -25.74
CA LEU A 110 4.25 -8.88 -26.16
C LEU A 110 2.98 -9.08 -27.00
N PHE A 111 1.85 -8.55 -26.52
CA PHE A 111 0.55 -8.67 -27.18
C PHE A 111 0.42 -7.79 -28.42
N ALA A 112 1.28 -6.78 -28.61
CA ALA A 112 1.34 -5.97 -29.82
C ALA A 112 2.09 -6.64 -31.00
N ARG A 113 2.76 -7.78 -30.77
CA ARG A 113 3.50 -8.52 -31.82
C ARG A 113 2.58 -9.05 -32.91
N GLU A 114 3.14 -9.30 -34.11
CA GLU A 114 2.38 -9.80 -35.28
C GLU A 114 1.55 -11.06 -35.00
N ALA A 115 2.03 -11.93 -34.10
CA ALA A 115 1.31 -13.12 -33.66
C ALA A 115 -0.08 -12.82 -33.07
N PHE A 116 -0.24 -11.66 -32.44
CA PHE A 116 -1.48 -11.25 -31.76
C PHE A 116 -2.14 -10.01 -32.36
N SER A 117 -1.46 -9.30 -33.29
CA SER A 117 -1.94 -8.04 -33.88
C SER A 117 -3.28 -8.16 -34.61
N LYS A 118 -3.61 -9.37 -35.10
CA LYS A 118 -4.91 -9.68 -35.74
C LYS A 118 -6.04 -9.96 -34.75
N MET A 119 -5.80 -9.90 -33.44
CA MET A 119 -6.78 -10.17 -32.38
C MET A 119 -6.99 -8.92 -31.49
N PRO A 120 -7.85 -7.96 -31.91
CA PRO A 120 -8.00 -6.67 -31.23
C PRO A 120 -8.39 -6.76 -29.75
N ARG A 121 -9.16 -7.78 -29.37
CA ARG A 121 -9.57 -8.01 -27.98
C ARG A 121 -8.40 -8.48 -27.11
N VAL A 122 -7.50 -9.29 -27.66
CA VAL A 122 -6.31 -9.79 -26.97
C VAL A 122 -5.29 -8.67 -26.79
N VAL A 123 -5.07 -7.84 -27.80
CA VAL A 123 -4.19 -6.67 -27.71
C VAL A 123 -4.69 -5.68 -26.65
N LYS A 124 -6.02 -5.44 -26.61
CA LYS A 124 -6.62 -4.48 -25.68
C LYS A 124 -6.70 -4.99 -24.24
N TRP A 125 -7.10 -6.24 -24.02
CA TRP A 125 -7.40 -6.78 -22.68
C TRP A 125 -6.33 -7.72 -22.14
N GLY A 126 -5.47 -8.28 -22.99
CA GLY A 126 -4.40 -9.21 -22.59
C GLY A 126 -3.43 -8.60 -21.58
N PRO A 127 -2.89 -7.39 -21.81
CA PRO A 127 -2.00 -6.75 -20.85
C PRO A 127 -2.67 -6.47 -19.50
N SER A 128 -3.95 -6.09 -19.52
CA SER A 128 -4.73 -5.89 -18.29
C SER A 128 -5.05 -7.19 -17.54
N ALA A 129 -5.29 -8.28 -18.26
CA ALA A 129 -5.48 -9.59 -17.64
C ALA A 129 -4.19 -10.07 -16.93
N VAL A 130 -3.02 -9.79 -17.50
CA VAL A 130 -1.72 -10.08 -16.85
C VAL A 130 -1.56 -9.24 -15.58
N GLY A 131 -1.81 -7.92 -15.64
CA GLY A 131 -1.71 -7.05 -14.47
C GLY A 131 -2.67 -7.45 -13.34
N LEU A 132 -3.93 -7.73 -13.66
CA LEU A 132 -4.93 -8.20 -12.68
C LEU A 132 -4.58 -9.57 -12.09
N GLY A 133 -3.95 -10.45 -12.87
CA GLY A 133 -3.49 -11.76 -12.39
C GLY A 133 -2.28 -11.70 -11.46
N LEU A 134 -1.49 -10.62 -11.52
CA LEU A 134 -0.33 -10.40 -10.63
C LEU A 134 -0.72 -9.85 -9.26
N ILE A 135 -1.85 -9.13 -9.17
CA ILE A 135 -2.34 -8.53 -7.93
C ILE A 135 -2.43 -9.53 -6.76
N PRO A 136 -2.99 -10.75 -6.91
CA PRO A 136 -3.03 -11.74 -5.83
C PRO A 136 -1.66 -12.26 -5.38
N LEU A 137 -0.60 -12.11 -6.20
CA LEU A 137 0.75 -12.57 -5.89
C LEU A 137 1.64 -11.51 -5.24
N MET A 138 1.24 -10.23 -5.28
CA MET A 138 1.94 -9.12 -4.61
C MET A 138 2.23 -9.34 -3.12
N PRO A 139 1.33 -9.93 -2.30
CA PRO A 139 1.57 -10.11 -0.87
C PRO A 139 2.83 -10.92 -0.53
N LEU A 140 3.38 -11.65 -1.49
CA LEU A 140 4.61 -12.43 -1.33
C LEU A 140 5.87 -11.55 -1.39
N LEU A 141 5.78 -10.36 -1.99
CA LEU A 141 6.89 -9.41 -2.15
C LEU A 141 6.93 -8.34 -1.05
N ASP A 142 5.82 -8.15 -0.34
CA ASP A 142 5.70 -7.14 0.73
C ASP A 142 6.62 -7.40 1.94
N PRO A 143 6.74 -8.63 2.50
CA PRO A 143 7.54 -8.88 3.70
C PRO A 143 9.04 -8.50 3.62
N PRO A 144 9.79 -8.81 2.55
CA PRO A 144 11.19 -8.38 2.46
C PRO A 144 11.32 -6.87 2.29
N ALA A 145 10.35 -6.20 1.67
CA ALA A 145 10.35 -4.76 1.51
C ALA A 145 10.17 -4.04 2.86
N GLU A 146 9.24 -4.53 3.69
CA GLU A 146 9.00 -4.04 5.05
C GLU A 146 10.27 -4.15 5.91
N HIS A 147 10.94 -5.31 5.92
CA HIS A 147 12.18 -5.49 6.68
C HIS A 147 13.33 -4.57 6.24
N VAL A 148 13.49 -4.33 4.94
CA VAL A 148 14.51 -3.40 4.42
C VAL A 148 14.19 -1.97 4.88
N LEU A 149 12.92 -1.59 4.85
CA LEU A 149 12.49 -0.26 5.27
C LEU A 149 12.77 -0.03 6.76
N GLU A 150 12.40 -1.01 7.59
CA GLU A 150 12.68 -0.99 9.04
C GLU A 150 14.17 -0.90 9.32
N ALA A 151 15.00 -1.69 8.62
CA ALA A 151 16.45 -1.68 8.78
C ALA A 151 17.08 -0.33 8.42
N VAL A 152 16.62 0.32 7.35
CA VAL A 152 17.07 1.67 6.96
C VAL A 152 16.65 2.70 8.00
N PHE A 153 15.45 2.57 8.56
CA PHE A 153 14.89 3.54 9.49
C PHE A 153 15.45 3.47 10.89
N ASP A 154 15.76 2.27 11.37
CA ASP A 154 16.51 2.08 12.60
C ASP A 154 17.87 2.78 12.55
N GLN A 155 18.49 2.84 11.37
CA GLN A 155 19.76 3.54 11.17
C GLN A 155 19.61 5.06 11.10
N ILE A 156 18.54 5.57 10.48
CA ILE A 156 18.37 7.01 10.23
C ILE A 156 17.66 7.73 11.40
N TRP A 157 16.62 7.16 11.97
CA TRP A 157 15.77 7.86 12.96
C TRP A 157 15.11 6.93 13.99
N PRO A 158 15.85 6.28 14.89
CA PRO A 158 15.34 5.24 15.78
C PRO A 158 14.17 5.65 16.70
N ALA A 159 13.94 6.95 16.91
CA ALA A 159 12.81 7.46 17.70
C ALA A 159 11.42 7.08 17.15
N TRP A 160 11.31 6.67 15.88
CA TRP A 160 10.04 6.19 15.28
C TRP A 160 9.47 4.97 16.01
N ARG A 161 10.34 4.08 16.54
CA ARG A 161 10.00 2.84 17.25
C ARG A 161 9.47 3.06 18.67
N ILE A 162 9.59 4.28 19.22
CA ILE A 162 9.12 4.58 20.57
C ILE A 162 7.59 4.52 20.61
N GLY A 163 7.06 3.58 21.39
CA GLY A 163 5.61 3.34 21.56
C GLY A 163 4.99 2.35 20.56
N GLU A 164 5.78 1.76 19.67
CA GLU A 164 5.32 0.64 18.85
C GLU A 164 5.52 -0.69 19.58
N LYS A 165 4.56 -1.61 19.42
CA LYS A 165 4.75 -2.97 19.94
C LYS A 165 5.78 -3.66 19.04
N PRO A 166 6.70 -4.46 19.60
CA PRO A 166 7.56 -5.29 18.77
C PRO A 166 6.68 -6.14 17.85
N HIS A 167 6.89 -6.04 16.54
CA HIS A 167 6.36 -6.99 15.59
C HIS A 167 7.05 -8.32 15.93
N HIS A 168 6.30 -9.21 16.57
CA HIS A 168 6.77 -10.55 16.87
C HIS A 168 6.94 -11.31 15.56
N ASP A 169 8.15 -11.85 15.39
CA ASP A 169 8.56 -12.83 14.39
C ASP A 169 7.55 -13.98 14.19
#